data_AF-A0A9E5IQH5-F1
#
_entry.id   AF-A0A9E5IQH5-F1
#
_cell.length_a   1.000
_cell.length_b   1.000
_cell.length_c   1.000
_cell.angle_alpha   90.00
_cell.angle_beta   90.00
_cell.angle_gamma   90.00
#
_symmetry.space_group_name_H-M   'P 1'
#
loop_
_entity.id
_entity.type
_entity.pdbx_description
1 polymer ?
#
loop_
_entity_poly.entity_id
_entity_poly.type
_entity_poly.pdbx_seq_one_letter_code
_entity_poly.pdbx_strand_id
1 'polypeptide(L)'
;MVDRWYVGASGVLHAAMAAGILDDLLRRERYAWPIAALGATKLGYELRFGALPWPGVGSGAMPVIYAAHLLGVVAGLTWSSWWRARHR
;
A
#
# COMPACT_ATOMS: atom_id res chain seq x y z
N MET A 1 28.52 3.72 3.98
CA MET A 1 27.57 2.98 3.13
C MET A 1 27.08 1.82 3.97
N VAL A 2 25.84 1.86 4.47
CA VAL A 2 25.30 0.78 5.31
C VAL A 2 23.99 0.32 4.68
N ASP A 3 24.08 -0.86 4.05
CA ASP A 3 23.09 -1.93 3.94
C ASP A 3 21.63 -1.54 3.64
N ARG A 4 21.35 -1.22 2.36
CA ARG A 4 19.99 -1.17 1.82
C ARG A 4 19.47 -2.58 1.51
N TRP A 5 19.36 -3.44 2.51
CA TRP A 5 18.62 -4.69 2.37
C TRP A 5 17.27 -4.56 3.05
N TYR A 6 16.26 -4.18 2.26
CA TYR A 6 14.87 -4.49 2.61
C TYR A 6 14.22 -5.26 1.46
N VAL A 7 14.07 -6.56 1.67
CA VAL A 7 13.25 -7.45 0.86
C VAL A 7 11.94 -7.59 1.62
N GLY A 8 10.93 -6.82 1.22
CA GLY A 8 9.59 -6.95 1.78
C GLY A 8 8.58 -7.11 0.66
N ALA A 9 7.90 -8.26 0.62
CA ALA A 9 6.71 -8.46 -0.20
C ALA A 9 5.57 -7.48 0.17
N SER A 10 5.74 -6.67 1.23
CA SER A 10 4.77 -5.66 1.64
C SER A 10 4.43 -4.66 0.53
N GLY A 11 5.39 -4.24 -0.30
CA GLY A 11 5.09 -3.39 -1.46
C GLY A 11 4.15 -4.06 -2.47
N VAL A 12 4.36 -5.36 -2.73
CA VAL A 12 3.48 -6.18 -3.59
C VAL A 12 2.10 -6.34 -2.97
N LEU A 13 2.02 -6.55 -1.65
CA LEU A 13 0.75 -6.60 -0.93
C LEU A 13 -0.01 -5.28 -1.05
N HIS A 14 0.67 -4.13 -0.97
CA HIS A 14 0.05 -2.82 -1.18
C HIS A 14 -0.46 -2.64 -2.62
N ALA A 15 0.26 -3.17 -3.61
CA ALA A 15 -0.19 -3.17 -5.00
C ALA A 15 -1.46 -4.02 -5.19
N ALA A 16 -1.45 -5.25 -4.69
CA ALA A 16 -2.61 -6.15 -4.78
C ALA A 16 -3.82 -5.56 -4.03
N MET A 17 -3.60 -5.06 -2.82
CA MET A 17 -4.65 -4.42 -2.01
C MET A 17 -5.24 -3.20 -2.72
N ALA A 18 -4.41 -2.29 -3.25
CA ALA A 18 -4.89 -1.10 -3.95
C ALA A 18 -5.66 -1.46 -5.23
N ALA A 19 -5.20 -2.47 -5.97
CA ALA A 19 -5.88 -2.96 -7.16
C ALA A 19 -7.29 -3.52 -6.83
N GLY A 20 -7.42 -4.28 -5.75
CA GLY A 20 -8.69 -4.84 -5.27
C GLY A 20 -9.64 -3.77 -4.71
N ILE A 21 -9.13 -2.87 -3.86
CA ILE A 21 -9.91 -1.73 -3.34
C ILE A 21 -10.51 -0.92 -4.49
N LEU A 22 -9.71 -0.61 -5.51
CA LEU A 22 -10.20 0.14 -6.66
C LEU A 22 -11.28 -0.63 -7.42
N ASP A 23 -11.14 -1.95 -7.58
CA ASP A 23 -12.16 -2.74 -8.25
C ASP A 23 -13.49 -2.76 -7.46
N ASP A 24 -13.42 -2.94 -6.15
CA ASP A 24 -14.58 -2.96 -5.26
C ASP A 24 -15.26 -1.57 -5.18
N LEU A 25 -14.47 -0.49 -5.14
CA LEU A 25 -15.01 0.89 -5.22
C LEU A 25 -15.77 1.12 -6.52
N LEU A 26 -15.24 0.64 -7.65
CA LEU A 26 -15.89 0.76 -8.96
C LEU A 26 -17.16 -0.11 -9.07
N ARG A 27 -17.19 -1.25 -8.37
CA ARG A 27 -18.40 -2.08 -8.20
C ARG A 27 -19.40 -1.49 -7.19
N ARG A 28 -19.06 -0.35 -6.57
CA ARG A 28 -19.85 0.35 -5.55
C ARG A 28 -20.06 -0.47 -4.27
N GLU A 29 -19.10 -1.33 -3.96
CA GLU A 29 -19.10 -2.07 -2.70
C GLU A 29 -18.87 -1.13 -1.53
N ARG A 30 -19.85 -1.08 -0.61
CA ARG A 30 -19.84 -0.10 0.50
C ARG A 30 -18.66 -0.29 1.44
N TYR A 31 -18.21 -1.52 1.63
CA TYR A 31 -17.09 -1.84 2.52
C TYR A 31 -15.74 -1.36 1.96
N ALA A 32 -15.63 -1.08 0.66
CA ALA A 32 -14.38 -0.64 0.06
C ALA A 32 -13.98 0.77 0.50
N TRP A 33 -14.96 1.64 0.80
CA TRP A 33 -14.73 3.01 1.28
C TRP A 33 -13.95 3.09 2.60
N PRO A 34 -14.36 2.43 3.70
CA PRO A 34 -13.59 2.45 4.93
C PRO A 34 -12.21 1.83 4.76
N ILE A 35 -12.06 0.78 3.94
CA ILE A 35 -10.74 0.17 3.68
C ILE A 35 -9.83 1.14 2.91
N ALA A 36 -10.35 1.81 1.88
CA ALA A 36 -9.63 2.84 1.15
C ALA A 36 -9.19 4.00 2.06
N ALA A 37 -10.09 4.47 2.93
CA ALA A 37 -9.81 5.54 3.88
C ALA A 37 -8.72 5.12 4.90
N LEU A 38 -8.79 3.90 5.42
CA LEU A 38 -7.76 3.36 6.34
C LEU A 38 -6.40 3.25 5.64
N GLY A 39 -6.36 2.71 4.42
CA GLY A 39 -5.14 2.60 3.63
C GLY A 39 -4.52 3.96 3.31
N ALA A 40 -5.32 4.94 2.89
CA ALA A 40 -4.87 6.30 2.62
C ALA A 40 -4.35 6.99 3.88
N THR A 41 -5.06 6.87 5.00
CA THR A 41 -4.64 7.43 6.30
C THR A 41 -3.32 6.84 6.76
N LYS A 42 -3.17 5.51 6.63
CA LYS A 42 -1.93 4.79 6.95
C LYS A 42 -0.75 5.26 6.11
N LEU A 43 -0.92 5.41 4.80
CA LEU A 43 0.13 5.95 3.92
C LEU A 43 0.47 7.41 4.23
N GLY A 44 -0.53 8.24 4.52
CA GLY A 44 -0.33 9.64 4.93
C GLY A 44 0.50 9.74 6.21
N TYR A 45 0.24 8.86 7.19
CA TYR A 45 1.05 8.75 8.39
C TYR A 45 2.49 8.36 8.03
N GLU A 46 2.67 7.31 7.22
CA GLU A 46 4.01 6.80 6.86
C GLU A 46 4.87 7.85 6.14
N LEU A 47 4.26 8.67 5.29
CA LEU A 47 4.94 9.77 4.61
C LEU A 47 5.37 10.89 5.55
N ARG A 48 4.59 11.16 6.62
CA ARG A 48 4.83 12.28 7.52
C ARG A 48 5.71 11.94 8.72
N PHE A 49 5.58 10.73 9.25
CA PHE A 49 6.15 10.30 10.52
C PHE A 49 7.06 9.07 10.40
N GLY A 50 7.13 8.45 9.22
CA GLY A 50 7.82 7.17 9.03
C GLY A 50 6.95 5.98 9.43
N ALA A 51 7.56 4.80 9.51
CA ALA A 51 6.83 3.55 9.79
C ALA A 51 5.96 3.65 11.06
N LEU A 52 4.77 3.01 11.02
CA LEU A 52 3.89 2.99 12.19
C LEU A 52 4.58 2.36 13.41
N PRO A 53 4.42 2.93 14.61
CA PRO A 53 5.07 2.44 15.84
C PRO A 53 4.27 1.31 16.48
N TRP A 54 4.22 0.13 15.84
CA TRP A 54 3.47 -1.02 16.37
C TRP A 54 4.19 -1.61 17.60
N PRO A 55 3.48 -1.80 18.74
CA PRO A 55 4.06 -2.46 19.91
C PRO A 55 4.54 -3.89 19.57
N GLY A 56 5.78 -4.23 19.95
CA GLY A 56 6.40 -5.53 19.64
C GLY A 56 7.25 -5.54 18.36
N VAL A 57 7.15 -4.49 17.55
CA VAL A 57 8.07 -4.20 16.44
C VAL A 57 9.16 -3.31 17.04
N GLY A 58 9.98 -3.91 17.93
CA GLY A 58 11.01 -3.21 18.71
C GLY A 58 11.99 -2.45 17.83
N SER A 59 12.86 -1.65 18.45
CA SER A 59 13.88 -0.77 17.83
C SER A 59 14.86 -1.43 16.82
N GLY A 60 14.71 -2.74 16.55
CA GLY A 60 15.37 -3.52 15.50
C GLY A 60 14.43 -3.98 14.38
N ALA A 61 13.23 -3.39 14.26
CA ALA A 61 12.32 -3.60 13.15
C ALA A 61 13.03 -3.27 11.84
N MET A 62 13.10 -4.26 10.95
CA MET A 62 13.68 -4.10 9.62
C MET A 62 13.21 -2.79 9.00
N PRO A 63 14.11 -1.94 8.48
CA PRO A 63 13.76 -0.61 7.98
C PRO A 63 12.60 -0.71 6.99
N VAL A 64 11.40 -0.30 7.41
CA VAL A 64 10.24 -0.29 6.53
C VAL A 64 10.40 0.87 5.57
N ILE A 65 10.66 0.55 4.30
CA ILE A 65 10.75 1.55 3.25
C ILE A 65 9.33 1.97 2.88
N TYR A 66 8.82 3.04 3.48
CA TYR A 66 7.50 3.61 3.18
C TYR A 66 7.33 3.92 1.67
N ALA A 67 8.42 4.24 0.98
CA ALA A 67 8.41 4.43 -0.48
C ALA A 67 7.98 3.15 -1.23
N ALA A 68 8.31 1.95 -0.73
CA ALA A 68 7.86 0.69 -1.33
C ALA A 68 6.35 0.48 -1.19
N HIS A 69 5.75 0.91 -0.08
CA HIS A 69 4.29 0.86 0.11
C HIS A 69 3.59 1.84 -0.83
N LEU A 70 4.08 3.09 -0.91
CA LEU A 70 3.52 4.10 -1.78
C LEU A 70 3.61 3.68 -3.26
N LEU A 71 4.79 3.27 -3.71
CA LEU A 71 4.99 2.81 -5.09
C LEU A 71 4.18 1.54 -5.38
N GLY A 72 4.04 0.64 -4.41
CA GLY A 72 3.14 -0.50 -4.50
C GLY A 72 1.70 -0.07 -4.78
N VAL A 73 1.15 0.85 -3.99
CA VAL A 73 -0.20 1.38 -4.21
C VAL A 73 -0.34 2.03 -5.59
N VAL A 74 0.60 2.88 -6.00
CA VAL A 74 0.58 3.51 -7.33
C VAL A 74 0.61 2.45 -8.45
N ALA A 75 1.49 1.45 -8.34
CA ALA A 75 1.57 0.36 -9.31
C ALA A 75 0.27 -0.45 -9.39
N GLY A 76 -0.35 -0.76 -8.24
CA GLY A 76 -1.62 -1.46 -8.17
C GLY A 76 -2.77 -0.70 -8.83
N LEU A 77 -2.92 0.60 -8.51
CA LEU A 77 -3.96 1.46 -9.09
C LEU A 77 -3.79 1.62 -10.60
N THR A 78 -2.56 1.88 -11.06
CA THR A 78 -2.25 2.06 -12.48
C THR A 78 -2.48 0.77 -13.27
N TRP A 79 -1.96 -0.36 -12.80
CA TRP A 79 -2.17 -1.67 -13.44
C TRP A 79 -3.65 -2.03 -13.52
N SER A 80 -4.36 -1.93 -12.40
CA SER A 80 -5.80 -2.25 -12.30
C SER A 80 -6.63 -1.38 -13.25
N SER A 81 -6.30 -0.08 -13.36
CA SER A 81 -6.98 0.84 -14.28
C SER A 81 -6.68 0.53 -15.74
N TRP A 82 -5.41 0.29 -16.09
CA TRP A 82 -4.97 -0.09 -17.43
C TRP A 82 -5.58 -1.42 -17.88
N TRP A 83 -5.58 -2.44 -17.01
CA TRP A 83 -6.14 -3.75 -17.29
C TRP A 83 -7.62 -3.64 -17.65
N ARG A 84 -8.39 -2.91 -16.83
CA ARG A 84 -9.81 -2.67 -17.09
C ARG A 84 -10.05 -1.90 -18.39
N ALA A 85 -9.22 -0.92 -18.72
CA ALA A 85 -9.37 -0.16 -19.97
C ALA A 85 -9.18 -1.02 -21.24
N ARG A 86 -8.56 -2.20 -21.12
CA ARG A 86 -8.31 -3.11 -22.24
C ARG A 86 -9.21 -4.34 -22.30
N HIS A 87 -9.88 -4.68 -21.20
CA HIS A 87 -10.63 -5.94 -21.06
C HIS A 87 -12.06 -5.72 -20.57
N ARG A 88 -12.57 -4.48 -20.65
CA ARG A 88 -14.00 -4.14 -20.55
C ARG A 88 -14.50 -3.78 -21.94
#